data_AF-A0A443J1L1-F1
#
_entry.id   AF-A0A443J1L1-F1
#
_cell.length_a   1.000
_cell.length_b   1.000
_cell.length_c   1.000
_cell.angle_alpha   90.00
_cell.angle_beta   90.00
_cell.angle_gamma   90.00
#
_symmetry.space_group_name_H-M   'P 1'
#
loop_
_entity.id
_entity.type
_entity.pdbx_description
1 polymer ?
#
loop_
_entity_poly.entity_id
_entity_poly.type
_entity_poly.pdbx_seq_one_letter_code
_entity_poly.pdbx_strand_id
1 'polypeptide(L)'
;MAGIITDLTDGIRRLQKLNKEMSELELKEEIFNLRQLLMDAKEALMSAQETKRDLEQKIKDLTSGKKCSICNEGNMKVIGVIPHPIFGPVGDQLRIVQCDKCNHKEEIRFKPSGA
;
A
#
# COMPACT_ATOMS: atom_id res chain seq x y z
N MET A 1 8.39 -1.14 -13.69
CA MET A 1 7.89 -2.30 -14.47
C MET A 1 8.67 -2.55 -15.76
N ALA A 2 9.34 -1.56 -16.37
CA ALA A 2 10.13 -1.78 -17.59
C ALA A 2 11.37 -2.69 -17.41
N GLY A 3 12.03 -2.63 -16.24
CA GLY A 3 13.26 -3.41 -15.96
C GLY A 3 13.07 -4.93 -15.98
N ILE A 4 11.97 -5.44 -15.41
CA ILE A 4 11.72 -6.89 -15.31
C ILE A 4 11.49 -7.51 -16.70
N ILE A 5 10.85 -6.78 -17.61
CA ILE A 5 10.60 -7.24 -18.98
C ILE A 5 11.91 -7.26 -19.77
N THR A 6 12.76 -6.23 -19.63
CA THR A 6 14.09 -6.23 -20.25
C THR A 6 14.97 -7.36 -19.69
N ASP A 7 14.92 -7.62 -18.39
CA ASP A 7 15.69 -8.70 -17.75
C ASP A 7 15.21 -10.09 -18.20
N LEU A 8 13.90 -10.29 -18.36
CA LEU A 8 13.34 -11.53 -18.92
C LEU A 8 13.77 -11.73 -20.38
N THR A 9 13.74 -10.66 -21.18
CA THR A 9 14.08 -10.72 -22.62
C THR A 9 15.56 -11.02 -22.81
N ASP A 10 16.42 -10.45 -21.97
CA ASP A 10 17.85 -10.76 -21.95
C ASP A 10 18.13 -12.16 -21.39
N GLY A 11 17.33 -12.64 -20.43
CA GLY A 11 17.37 -14.02 -19.95
C GLY A 11 17.06 -15.04 -21.06
N ILE A 12 16.02 -14.79 -21.86
CA ILE A 12 15.63 -15.65 -22.99
C ILE A 12 16.73 -15.69 -24.07
N ARG A 13 17.35 -14.54 -24.39
CA ARG A 13 18.46 -14.48 -25.35
C ARG A 13 19.71 -15.23 -24.86
N ARG A 14 20.00 -15.18 -23.55
CA ARG A 14 21.09 -15.96 -22.95
C ARG A 14 20.80 -17.46 -23.05
N LEU A 15 19.59 -17.90 -22.72
CA LEU A 15 19.17 -19.30 -22.85
C LEU A 15 19.28 -19.84 -24.28
N GLN A 16 18.90 -19.04 -25.28
CA GLN A 16 19.04 -19.43 -26.69
C GLN A 16 20.50 -19.54 -27.14
N LYS A 17 21.40 -18.76 -26.55
CA LYS A 17 22.85 -18.83 -26.81
C LYS A 17 23.47 -20.06 -26.12
N LEU A 18 23.08 -20.32 -24.88
CA LEU A 18 23.57 -21.45 -24.06
C LEU A 18 23.20 -22.82 -24.66
N ASN A 19 22.04 -22.95 -25.29
CA ASN A 19 21.58 -24.19 -25.93
C ASN A 19 22.43 -24.62 -27.16
N LYS A 20 23.29 -23.73 -27.69
CA LYS A 20 24.14 -24.02 -28.86
C LYS A 20 25.60 -24.36 -28.51
N GLU A 21 26.07 -24.06 -27.31
CA GLU A 21 27.51 -24.11 -26.97
C GLU A 21 27.84 -24.91 -25.71
N MET A 22 26.86 -25.27 -24.87
CA MET A 22 27.13 -25.90 -23.58
C MET A 22 26.99 -27.43 -23.56
N SER A 23 27.86 -28.07 -22.80
CA SER A 23 27.75 -29.49 -22.44
C SER A 23 26.50 -29.73 -21.57
N GLU A 24 25.98 -30.96 -21.58
CA GLU A 24 24.78 -31.34 -20.80
C GLU A 24 24.95 -31.07 -19.29
N LEU A 25 26.19 -31.05 -18.80
CA LEU A 25 26.55 -30.74 -17.42
C LEU A 25 26.36 -29.25 -17.09
N GLU A 26 26.85 -28.35 -17.94
CA GLU A 26 26.68 -26.89 -17.76
C GLU A 26 25.20 -26.49 -17.89
N LEU A 27 24.43 -27.18 -18.76
CA LEU A 27 22.99 -26.97 -18.87
C LEU A 27 22.26 -27.37 -17.58
N LYS A 28 22.67 -28.47 -16.96
CA LYS A 28 22.10 -28.92 -15.67
C LYS A 28 22.45 -27.96 -14.54
N GLU A 29 23.66 -27.42 -14.53
CA GLU A 29 24.10 -26.43 -13.55
C GLU A 29 23.31 -25.12 -13.68
N GLU A 30 23.14 -24.60 -14.90
CA GLU A 30 22.31 -23.41 -15.14
C GLU A 30 20.83 -23.63 -14.80
N ILE A 31 20.27 -24.81 -15.10
CA ILE A 31 18.91 -25.17 -14.68
C ILE A 31 18.80 -25.17 -13.14
N PHE A 32 19.83 -25.63 -12.44
CA PHE A 32 19.85 -25.61 -10.99
C PHE A 32 19.92 -24.17 -10.45
N ASN A 33 20.80 -23.34 -11.01
CA ASN A 33 20.93 -21.92 -10.64
C ASN A 33 19.61 -21.16 -10.88
N LEU A 34 18.96 -21.39 -12.02
CA LEU A 34 17.66 -20.78 -12.33
C LEU A 34 16.56 -21.24 -11.37
N ARG A 35 16.57 -22.52 -10.97
CA ARG A 35 15.61 -23.03 -9.96
C ARG A 35 15.84 -22.37 -8.60
N GLN A 36 17.09 -22.19 -8.20
CA GLN A 36 17.43 -21.49 -6.96
C GLN A 36 16.91 -20.05 -6.99
N LEU A 37 17.22 -19.31 -8.06
CA LEU A 37 16.74 -17.93 -8.25
C LEU A 37 15.21 -17.83 -8.26
N LEU A 38 14.51 -18.81 -8.85
CA LEU A 38 13.05 -18.84 -8.84
C LEU A 38 12.49 -19.11 -7.44
N MET A 39 13.16 -19.92 -6.61
CA MET A 39 12.75 -20.13 -5.22
C MET A 39 12.94 -18.86 -4.40
N ASP A 40 14.09 -18.20 -4.51
CA ASP A 40 14.38 -16.95 -3.81
C ASP A 40 13.39 -15.84 -4.22
N ALA A 41 13.12 -15.72 -5.53
CA ALA A 41 12.14 -14.77 -6.05
C ALA A 41 10.72 -15.07 -5.54
N LYS A 42 10.35 -16.35 -5.42
CA LYS A 42 9.04 -16.76 -4.88
C LYS A 42 8.92 -16.40 -3.40
N GLU A 43 9.96 -16.62 -2.60
CA GLU A 43 9.99 -16.25 -1.18
C GLU A 43 9.87 -14.73 -1.00
N ALA A 44 10.66 -13.96 -1.75
CA ALA A 44 10.58 -12.51 -1.75
C ALA A 44 9.18 -12.00 -2.15
N LEU A 45 8.55 -12.65 -3.13
CA LEU A 45 7.20 -12.30 -3.58
C LEU A 45 6.13 -12.61 -2.51
N MET A 46 6.26 -13.73 -1.78
CA MET A 46 5.36 -14.04 -0.67
C MET A 46 5.50 -13.03 0.47
N SER A 47 6.73 -12.69 0.86
CA SER A 47 6.99 -11.66 1.88
C SER A 47 6.45 -10.28 1.47
N ALA A 48 6.66 -9.88 0.20
CA ALA A 48 6.11 -8.65 -0.34
C ALA A 48 4.57 -8.65 -0.37
N GLN A 49 3.93 -9.80 -0.63
CA GLN A 49 2.48 -9.92 -0.58
C GLN A 49 1.93 -9.82 0.85
N GLU A 50 2.63 -10.38 1.84
CA GLU A 50 2.24 -10.31 3.24
C GLU A 50 2.34 -8.87 3.76
N THR A 51 3.45 -8.18 3.50
CA THR A 51 3.61 -6.76 3.85
C THR A 51 2.58 -5.88 3.15
N LYS A 52 2.27 -6.16 1.87
CA LYS A 52 1.19 -5.46 1.16
C LYS A 52 -0.16 -5.63 1.87
N ARG A 53 -0.51 -6.85 2.29
CA ARG A 53 -1.77 -7.13 3.00
C ARG A 53 -1.83 -6.40 4.34
N ASP A 54 -0.75 -6.43 5.11
CA ASP A 54 -0.67 -5.73 6.41
C ASP A 54 -0.79 -4.21 6.23
N LEU A 55 -0.13 -3.64 5.23
CA LEU A 55 -0.26 -2.22 4.89
C LEU A 55 -1.67 -1.86 4.41
N GLU A 56 -2.29 -2.69 3.56
CA GLU A 56 -3.67 -2.47 3.13
C GLU A 56 -4.65 -2.53 4.31
N GLN A 57 -4.42 -3.41 5.28
CA GLN A 57 -5.22 -3.50 6.50
C GLN A 57 -5.03 -2.27 7.38
N LYS A 58 -3.78 -1.86 7.63
CA LYS A 58 -3.47 -0.61 8.35
C LYS A 58 -4.06 0.62 7.67
N ILE A 59 -4.04 0.68 6.34
CA ILE A 59 -4.69 1.76 5.59
C ILE A 59 -6.18 1.71 5.84
N LYS A 60 -6.86 0.55 5.74
CA LYS A 60 -8.30 0.43 6.03
C LYS A 60 -8.64 0.87 7.47
N ASP A 61 -7.84 0.46 8.44
CA ASP A 61 -8.02 0.84 9.84
C ASP A 61 -7.85 2.35 10.03
N LEU A 62 -6.81 2.96 9.43
CA LEU A 62 -6.58 4.40 9.51
C LEU A 62 -7.54 5.25 8.66
N THR A 63 -8.02 4.72 7.52
CA THR A 63 -9.03 5.38 6.67
C THR A 63 -10.45 5.11 7.13
N SER A 64 -10.66 4.35 8.21
CA SER A 64 -11.94 4.29 8.91
C SER A 64 -12.25 5.58 9.69
N GLY A 65 -12.07 6.74 9.03
CA GLY A 65 -12.75 7.96 9.43
C GLY A 65 -14.26 7.72 9.43
N LYS A 66 -15.00 8.46 10.27
CA LYS A 66 -16.47 8.34 10.30
C LYS A 66 -17.02 8.38 8.88
N LYS A 67 -17.82 7.37 8.52
CA LYS A 67 -18.58 7.36 7.27
C LYS A 67 -19.48 8.59 7.25
N CYS A 68 -19.64 9.18 6.07
CA CYS A 68 -20.55 10.29 5.88
C CYS A 68 -22.00 9.84 6.13
N SER A 69 -22.68 10.52 7.05
CA SER A 69 -24.08 10.25 7.42
C SER A 69 -25.07 10.43 6.26
N ILE A 70 -24.68 11.14 5.20
CA ILE A 70 -25.53 11.43 4.04
C ILE A 70 -25.38 10.38 2.96
N CYS A 71 -24.15 10.11 2.49
CA CYS A 71 -23.94 9.21 1.36
C CYS A 71 -23.51 7.79 1.76
N ASN A 72 -23.11 7.56 3.02
CA ASN A 72 -22.61 6.28 3.56
C ASN A 72 -21.45 5.61 2.81
N GLU A 73 -20.95 6.24 1.74
CA GLU A 73 -19.91 5.72 0.86
C GLU A 73 -18.58 6.46 1.00
N GLY A 74 -18.60 7.73 1.42
CA GLY A 74 -17.42 8.56 1.59
C GLY A 74 -16.98 8.65 3.05
N ASN A 75 -15.70 8.96 3.26
CA ASN A 75 -15.15 9.21 4.59
C ASN A 75 -15.12 10.72 4.87
N MET A 76 -15.36 11.09 6.13
CA MET A 76 -15.28 12.48 6.58
C MET A 76 -13.81 12.85 6.85
N LYS A 77 -13.26 13.82 6.10
CA LYS A 77 -11.91 14.36 6.30
C LYS A 77 -11.95 15.70 7.03
N VAL A 78 -11.00 15.96 7.91
CA VAL A 78 -10.88 17.26 8.59
C VAL A 78 -10.34 18.30 7.62
N ILE A 79 -11.11 19.37 7.39
CA ILE A 79 -10.72 20.51 6.55
C ILE A 79 -10.33 21.74 7.37
N GLY A 80 -10.74 21.80 8.64
CA GLY A 80 -10.43 22.92 9.53
C GLY A 80 -10.55 22.53 10.98
N VAL A 81 -9.75 23.20 11.82
CA VAL A 81 -9.79 23.06 13.28
C VAL A 81 -9.88 24.46 13.88
N ILE A 82 -10.91 24.70 14.67
CA ILE A 82 -11.19 25.98 15.31
C ILE A 82 -11.39 25.73 16.81
N PRO A 83 -10.89 26.57 17.73
CA PRO A 83 -11.21 26.44 19.15
C PRO A 83 -12.72 26.59 19.38
N HIS A 84 -13.31 25.79 20.28
CA HIS A 84 -14.73 25.90 20.57
C HIS A 84 -15.06 27.26 21.22
N PRO A 85 -16.11 28.00 20.81
CA PRO A 85 -16.39 29.35 21.30
C PRO A 85 -16.53 29.44 22.84
N ILE A 86 -17.17 28.44 23.44
CA ILE A 86 -17.43 28.38 24.89
C ILE A 86 -16.40 27.53 25.65
N PHE A 87 -15.93 26.43 25.07
CA PHE A 87 -15.09 25.42 25.74
C PHE A 87 -13.64 25.40 25.25
N GLY A 88 -13.26 26.31 24.35
CA GLY A 88 -11.88 26.48 23.86
C GLY A 88 -10.85 26.68 24.98
N PRO A 89 -11.13 27.44 26.05
CA PRO A 89 -10.23 27.55 27.20
C PRO A 89 -9.99 26.23 27.95
N VAL A 90 -10.89 25.25 27.82
CA VAL A 90 -10.80 23.91 28.43
C VAL A 90 -10.13 22.90 27.47
N GLY A 91 -9.64 23.36 26.31
CA GLY A 91 -8.95 22.53 25.33
C GLY A 91 -9.84 21.88 24.28
N ASP A 92 -11.15 22.17 24.27
CA ASP A 92 -12.07 21.63 23.28
C ASP A 92 -11.93 22.31 21.92
N GLN A 93 -11.95 21.51 20.86
CA GLN A 93 -11.85 21.97 19.48
C GLN A 93 -13.11 21.62 18.69
N LEU A 94 -13.49 22.48 17.75
CA LEU A 94 -14.43 22.20 16.68
C LEU A 94 -13.63 21.81 15.44
N ARG A 95 -13.86 20.60 14.93
CA ARG A 95 -13.31 20.14 13.66
C ARG A 95 -14.40 20.28 12.61
N ILE A 96 -14.11 21.07 11.58
CA ILE A 96 -14.92 21.10 10.37
C ILE A 96 -14.45 19.93 9.52
N VAL A 97 -15.35 18.99 9.29
CA VAL A 97 -15.10 17.82 8.45
C VAL A 97 -15.89 17.92 7.15
N GLN A 98 -15.32 17.43 6.05
CA GLN A 98 -15.96 17.38 4.74
C GLN A 98 -15.87 15.96 4.17
N CYS A 99 -16.98 15.48 3.60
CA CYS A 99 -17.04 14.20 2.90
C CYS A 99 -16.33 14.28 1.55
N ASP A 100 -15.49 13.30 1.26
CA ASP A 100 -14.75 13.21 -0.01
C ASP A 100 -15.64 13.02 -1.25
N LYS A 101 -16.80 12.37 -1.10
CA LYS A 101 -17.67 12.01 -2.23
C LYS A 101 -18.77 13.03 -2.50
N CYS A 102 -19.53 13.41 -1.47
CA CYS A 102 -20.71 14.28 -1.62
C CYS A 102 -20.46 15.72 -1.18
N ASN A 103 -19.23 16.07 -0.76
CA ASN A 103 -18.86 17.41 -0.27
C ASN A 103 -19.68 17.92 0.93
N HIS A 104 -20.43 17.05 1.62
CA HIS A 104 -21.14 17.39 2.84
C HIS A 104 -20.18 17.85 3.94
N LYS A 105 -20.55 18.90 4.68
CA LYS A 105 -19.74 19.48 5.75
C LYS A 105 -20.45 19.35 7.09
N GLU A 106 -19.72 18.92 8.11
CA GLU A 106 -20.22 18.84 9.49
C GLU A 106 -19.20 19.42 10.46
N GLU A 107 -19.69 19.93 11.58
CA GLU A 107 -18.87 20.40 12.68
C GLU A 107 -18.93 19.38 13.81
N ILE A 108 -17.78 18.84 14.20
CA ILE A 108 -17.67 17.83 15.25
C ILE A 108 -16.86 18.40 16.40
N ARG A 109 -17.41 18.35 17.61
CA ARG A 109 -16.65 18.62 18.84
C ARG A 109 -15.64 17.50 19.04
N PHE A 110 -14.37 17.87 19.11
CA PHE A 110 -13.26 16.97 19.37
C PHE A 110 -12.57 17.37 20.67
N LYS A 111 -12.47 16.40 21.58
CA LYS A 111 -11.66 16.53 22.79
C LYS A 111 -10.35 15.79 22.55
N PRO A 112 -9.20 16.48 22.45
CA PRO A 112 -7.92 15.79 22.43
C PRO A 112 -7.74 15.08 23.77
N SER A 113 -7.76 13.76 23.76
CA SER A 113 -7.43 12.94 24.94
C SER A 113 -5.94 13.11 25.24
N GLY A 114 -5.60 14.11 26.06
CA GLY A 114 -4.20 14.44 26.39
C GLY A 114 -4.03 15.79 27.10
N ALA A 115 -4.91 16.12 28.04
CA ALA A 115 -4.70 17.16 29.04
C ALA A 115 -5.09 16.61 30.42
#